data_AF-A0A2E8L699-F1
#
_entry.id   AF-A0A2E8L699-F1
#
_cell.length_a   1.000
_cell.length_b   1.000
_cell.length_c   1.000
_cell.angle_alpha   90.00
_cell.angle_beta   90.00
_cell.angle_gamma   90.00
#
_symmetry.space_group_name_H-M   'P 1'
#
loop_
_entity.id
_entity.type
_entity.pdbx_description
1 polymer ?
#
loop_
_entity_poly.entity_id
_entity_poly.type
_entity_poly.pdbx_seq_one_letter_code
_entity_poly.pdbx_strand_id
1 'polypeptide(L)'
;FLESLLVFEQIFYEPIADSPDGTELMDTSLSLASEIMTKNLARFHAALARSLSEAEASGQITFTRTPMKPKAFVELLFTALNGVKKRAQNTSEFRKLVRQLTELFLLSIAPERSG
;
A
#
# COMPACT_ATOMS: atom_id res chain seq x y z
N PHE A 1 -0.62 -5.07 -9.15
CA PHE A 1 -0.09 -4.79 -7.79
C PHE A 1 0.64 -3.46 -7.73
N LEU A 2 1.83 -3.33 -8.34
CA LEU A 2 2.61 -2.08 -8.34
C LEU A 2 1.85 -0.88 -8.93
N GLU A 3 1.21 -1.06 -10.10
CA GLU A 3 0.38 -0.01 -10.71
C GLU A 3 -0.77 0.44 -9.80
N SER A 4 -1.45 -0.50 -9.15
CA SER A 4 -2.52 -0.20 -8.19
C SER A 4 -2.01 0.58 -6.96
N LEU A 5 -0.76 0.36 -6.56
CA LEU A 5 -0.11 1.08 -5.48
C LEU A 5 0.26 2.51 -5.89
N LEU A 6 0.74 2.70 -7.13
CA LEU A 6 1.09 4.01 -7.67
C LEU A 6 -0.15 4.88 -7.90
N VAL A 7 -1.24 4.30 -8.41
CA VAL A 7 -2.53 4.98 -8.59
C VAL A 7 -3.15 5.39 -7.25
N PHE A 8 -3.03 4.54 -6.22
CA PHE A 8 -3.46 4.88 -4.86
C PHE A 8 -2.76 6.15 -4.34
N GLU A 9 -1.43 6.25 -4.47
CA GLU A 9 -0.69 7.43 -3.99
C GLU A 9 -1.11 8.72 -4.70
N GLN A 10 -1.32 8.67 -6.03
CA GLN A 10 -1.70 9.84 -6.81
C GLN A 10 -3.10 10.38 -6.42
N ILE A 11 -4.07 9.49 -6.24
CA ILE A 11 -5.46 9.89 -5.99
C ILE A 11 -5.66 10.39 -4.55
N PHE A 12 -4.96 9.79 -3.59
CA PHE A 12 -5.27 10.01 -2.17
C PHE A 12 -4.28 10.94 -1.45
N TYR A 13 -3.07 11.15 -1.96
CA TYR A 13 -2.05 11.90 -1.22
C TYR A 13 -1.73 13.29 -1.79
N GLU A 14 -1.62 13.43 -3.11
CA GLU A 14 -1.30 14.73 -3.75
C GLU A 14 -2.32 15.86 -3.44
N PRO A 15 -3.64 15.62 -3.34
CA PRO A 15 -4.62 16.69 -3.15
C PRO A 15 -4.56 17.44 -1.80
N ILE A 16 -3.86 16.90 -0.80
CA ILE A 16 -3.84 17.45 0.57
C ILE A 16 -2.52 18.16 0.89
N ALA A 17 -1.50 18.01 0.05
CA ALA A 17 -0.17 18.52 0.33
C ALA A 17 -0.02 20.04 0.16
N ASP A 18 -0.92 20.70 -0.59
CA ASP A 18 -0.68 22.03 -1.16
C ASP A 18 -1.71 23.14 -0.83
N SER A 19 -2.61 22.99 0.15
CA SER A 19 -3.69 23.99 0.34
C SER A 19 -3.40 25.03 1.45
N PRO A 20 -3.35 26.36 1.16
CA PRO A 20 -3.02 27.41 2.15
C PRO A 20 -4.19 28.14 2.85
N ASP A 21 -5.44 28.14 2.35
CA ASP A 21 -6.51 29.06 2.81
C ASP A 21 -7.83 28.38 3.24
N GLY A 22 -7.89 27.63 4.36
CA GLY A 22 -9.14 26.92 4.68
C GLY A 22 -9.40 26.49 6.11
N THR A 23 -8.73 27.00 7.13
CA THR A 23 -8.60 26.34 8.46
C THR A 23 -9.90 25.83 9.12
N GLU A 24 -11.03 26.53 9.09
CA GLU A 24 -12.29 26.10 9.75
C GLU A 24 -13.19 25.21 8.88
N LEU A 25 -13.27 25.47 7.57
CA LEU A 25 -13.95 24.57 6.62
C LEU A 25 -13.09 23.33 6.33
N MET A 26 -11.77 23.44 6.49
CA MET A 26 -10.79 22.37 6.46
C MET A 26 -11.00 21.42 7.61
N ASP A 27 -11.08 21.83 8.88
CA ASP A 27 -11.12 20.81 9.95
C ASP A 27 -12.27 19.79 9.79
N THR A 28 -13.45 20.25 9.35
CA THR A 28 -14.58 19.35 9.06
C THR A 28 -14.41 18.60 7.74
N SER A 29 -13.99 19.26 6.66
CA SER A 29 -13.79 18.62 5.35
C SER A 29 -12.58 17.69 5.31
N LEU A 30 -11.54 17.97 6.09
CA LEU A 30 -10.32 17.21 6.32
C LEU A 30 -10.60 16.04 7.27
N SER A 31 -11.46 16.20 8.27
CA SER A 31 -11.97 15.08 9.07
C SER A 31 -12.82 14.11 8.22
N LEU A 32 -13.73 14.64 7.40
CA LEU A 32 -14.55 13.82 6.50
C LEU A 32 -13.69 13.17 5.40
N ALA A 33 -12.76 13.93 4.81
CA ALA A 33 -11.80 13.42 3.84
C ALA A 33 -10.88 12.38 4.48
N SER A 34 -10.43 12.58 5.71
CA SER A 34 -9.62 11.62 6.48
C SER A 34 -10.40 10.35 6.79
N GLU A 35 -11.68 10.44 7.18
CA GLU A 35 -12.53 9.26 7.35
C GLU A 35 -12.77 8.52 6.04
N ILE A 36 -13.08 9.25 4.96
CA ILE A 36 -13.31 8.67 3.63
C ILE A 36 -12.01 8.02 3.12
N MET A 37 -10.87 8.67 3.29
CA MET A 37 -9.55 8.14 2.97
C MET A 37 -9.21 6.93 3.82
N THR A 38 -9.51 6.95 5.11
CA THR A 38 -9.28 5.81 6.02
C THR A 38 -10.18 4.63 5.63
N LYS A 39 -11.47 4.88 5.33
CA LYS A 39 -12.41 3.86 4.84
C LYS A 39 -11.97 3.31 3.49
N ASN A 40 -11.51 4.16 2.58
CA ASN A 40 -11.01 3.76 1.26
C ASN A 40 -9.70 2.99 1.36
N LEU A 41 -8.78 3.39 2.25
CA LEU A 41 -7.55 2.68 2.55
C LEU A 41 -7.85 1.31 3.16
N ALA A 42 -8.78 1.22 4.11
CA ALA A 42 -9.20 -0.05 4.70
C ALA A 42 -9.84 -0.98 3.65
N ARG A 43 -10.69 -0.44 2.76
CA ARG A 43 -11.26 -1.17 1.62
C ARG A 43 -10.17 -1.64 0.66
N PHE A 44 -9.18 -0.81 0.38
CA PHE A 44 -8.06 -1.14 -0.48
C PHE A 44 -7.19 -2.25 0.13
N HIS A 45 -6.87 -2.15 1.42
CA HIS A 45 -6.17 -3.21 2.16
C HIS A 45 -6.93 -4.53 2.11
N ALA A 46 -8.25 -4.48 2.33
CA ALA A 46 -9.10 -5.67 2.27
C ALA A 46 -9.14 -6.28 0.86
N ALA A 47 -9.24 -5.45 -0.19
CA ALA A 47 -9.21 -5.91 -1.58
C ALA A 47 -7.87 -6.56 -1.94
N LEU A 48 -6.75 -5.96 -1.52
CA LEU A 48 -5.41 -6.54 -1.71
C LEU A 48 -5.25 -7.86 -0.96
N ALA A 49 -5.67 -7.92 0.31
CA ALA A 49 -5.59 -9.14 1.12
C ALA A 49 -6.43 -10.27 0.50
N ARG A 50 -7.62 -9.94 -0.02
CA ARG A 50 -8.46 -10.89 -0.75
C ARG A 50 -7.79 -11.38 -2.03
N SER A 51 -7.24 -10.48 -2.84
CA SER A 51 -6.53 -10.86 -4.07
C SER A 51 -5.34 -11.77 -3.79
N LEU A 52 -4.57 -11.52 -2.73
CA LEU A 52 -3.50 -12.41 -2.28
C LEU A 52 -4.04 -13.77 -1.82
N SER A 53 -5.16 -13.80 -1.09
CA SER A 53 -5.80 -15.06 -0.69
C SER A 53 -6.26 -15.89 -1.90
N GLU A 54 -6.82 -15.25 -2.92
CA GLU A 54 -7.25 -15.91 -4.17
C GLU A 54 -6.05 -16.41 -4.98
N ALA A 55 -4.95 -15.64 -5.01
CA ALA A 55 -3.70 -16.04 -5.64
C ALA A 55 -3.01 -17.23 -4.92
N GLU A 56 -3.05 -17.26 -3.59
CA GLU A 56 -2.57 -18.40 -2.80
C GLU A 56 -3.43 -19.65 -3.04
N ALA A 57 -4.76 -19.51 -3.03
CA ALA A 57 -5.69 -20.63 -3.27
C ALA A 57 -5.55 -21.23 -4.68
N SER A 58 -5.10 -20.43 -5.65
CA SER A 58 -4.81 -20.88 -7.03
C SER A 58 -3.37 -21.33 -7.25
N GLY A 59 -2.52 -21.31 -6.22
CA GLY A 59 -1.11 -21.72 -6.29
C GLY A 59 -0.19 -20.76 -7.02
N GLN A 60 -0.65 -19.54 -7.34
CA GLN A 60 0.15 -18.51 -8.01
C GLN A 60 1.20 -17.87 -7.09
N ILE A 61 0.93 -17.90 -5.78
CA ILE A 61 1.85 -17.46 -4.72
C ILE A 61 1.78 -18.47 -3.56
N THR A 62 2.72 -18.37 -2.63
CA THR A 62 2.73 -19.19 -1.40
C THR A 62 3.19 -18.39 -0.20
N PHE A 63 2.49 -18.53 0.93
CA PHE A 63 2.94 -18.00 2.22
C PHE A 63 3.73 -19.02 3.05
N THR A 64 4.11 -20.18 2.50
CA THR A 64 4.86 -21.20 3.25
C THR A 64 6.21 -20.69 3.78
N ARG A 65 6.91 -19.85 3.00
CA ARG A 65 8.21 -19.26 3.37
C ARG A 65 8.09 -18.04 4.27
N THR A 66 6.87 -17.52 4.41
CA THR A 66 6.58 -16.34 5.23
C THR A 66 5.23 -16.60 5.90
N PRO A 67 5.19 -17.43 6.95
CA PRO A 67 3.94 -17.94 7.53
C PRO A 67 3.15 -16.81 8.18
N MET A 68 2.36 -16.13 7.36
CA MET A 68 1.49 -15.03 7.75
C MET A 68 0.23 -15.03 6.91
N LYS A 69 -0.85 -14.51 7.49
CA LYS A 69 -2.12 -14.37 6.76
C LYS A 69 -1.98 -13.25 5.71
N PRO A 70 -2.65 -13.34 4.55
CA PRO A 70 -2.63 -12.30 3.52
C PRO A 70 -2.92 -10.88 4.04
N LYS A 71 -3.83 -10.74 5.01
CA LYS A 71 -4.13 -9.45 5.66
C LYS A 71 -2.92 -8.87 6.40
N ALA A 72 -2.25 -9.67 7.21
CA ALA A 72 -1.07 -9.24 7.97
C ALA A 72 0.10 -8.86 7.03
N PHE A 73 0.22 -9.55 5.89
CA PHE A 73 1.18 -9.23 4.85
C PHE A 73 0.94 -7.85 4.24
N VAL A 74 -0.31 -7.54 3.91
CA VAL A 74 -0.70 -6.21 3.41
C VAL A 74 -0.43 -5.14 4.47
N GLU A 75 -0.83 -5.36 5.72
CA GLU A 75 -0.58 -4.41 6.81
C GLU A 75 0.92 -4.11 7.01
N LEU A 76 1.76 -5.14 6.94
CA LEU A 76 3.21 -5.00 7.02
C LEU A 76 3.79 -4.22 5.82
N LEU A 77 3.30 -4.48 4.61
CA LEU A 77 3.71 -3.73 3.42
C LEU A 77 3.41 -2.24 3.56
N PHE A 78 2.19 -1.88 3.98
CA PHE A 78 1.83 -0.47 4.16
C PHE A 78 2.58 0.19 5.31
N THR A 79 2.89 -0.56 6.37
CA THR A 79 3.78 -0.08 7.44
C THR A 79 5.16 0.25 6.89
N ALA A 80 5.73 -0.62 6.05
CA ALA A 80 7.03 -0.40 5.42
C ALA A 80 7.00 0.75 4.39
N LEU A 81 5.93 0.89 3.60
CA LEU A 81 5.74 2.01 2.66
C LEU A 81 5.70 3.35 3.38
N ASN A 82 5.01 3.44 4.52
CA ASN A 82 5.01 4.63 5.37
C ASN A 82 6.41 4.96 5.92
N GLY A 83 7.21 3.95 6.25
CA GLY A 83 8.62 4.13 6.61
C GLY A 83 9.48 4.67 5.46
N VAL A 84 9.30 4.12 4.26
CA VAL A 84 9.97 4.60 3.03
C VAL A 84 9.62 6.06 2.74
N LYS A 85 8.34 6.42 2.88
CA LYS A 85 7.85 7.79 2.69
C LYS A 85 8.52 8.80 3.61
N LYS A 86 8.69 8.45 4.89
CA LYS A 86 9.37 9.31 5.88
C LYS A 86 10.88 9.47 5.61
N ARG A 87 11.50 8.49 4.94
CA ARG A 87 12.94 8.48 4.67
C ARG A 87 13.32 9.18 3.37
N ALA A 88 12.52 9.01 2.32
CA ALA A 88 12.84 9.49 0.99
C ALA A 88 12.98 11.02 0.97
N GLN A 89 14.03 11.53 0.32
CA GLN A 89 14.31 12.97 0.26
C GLN A 89 13.60 13.66 -0.90
N ASN A 90 13.13 12.88 -1.88
CA ASN A 90 12.40 13.37 -3.05
C ASN A 90 11.56 12.26 -3.70
N THR A 91 10.70 12.65 -4.64
CA THR A 91 9.78 11.75 -5.35
C THR A 91 10.49 10.65 -6.14
N SER A 92 11.67 10.93 -6.71
CA SER A 92 12.43 9.94 -7.49
C SER A 92 12.96 8.82 -6.58
N GLU A 93 13.55 9.19 -5.45
CA GLU A 93 14.02 8.26 -4.44
C GLU A 93 12.86 7.46 -3.83
N PHE A 94 11.73 8.13 -3.52
CA PHE A 94 10.53 7.47 -3.03
C PHE A 94 10.05 6.37 -3.99
N ARG A 95 9.89 6.69 -5.28
CA ARG A 95 9.49 5.71 -6.31
C ARG A 95 10.46 4.54 -6.42
N LYS A 96 11.77 4.81 -6.34
CA LYS A 96 12.80 3.77 -6.35
C LYS A 96 12.64 2.83 -5.14
N LEU A 97 12.50 3.37 -3.93
CA LEU A 97 12.38 2.59 -2.70
C LEU A 97 11.06 1.80 -2.66
N VAL A 98 9.95 2.38 -3.12
CA VAL A 98 8.65 1.69 -3.24
C VAL A 98 8.76 0.49 -4.18
N ARG A 99 9.45 0.63 -5.32
CA ARG A 99 9.67 -0.47 -6.27
C ARG A 99 10.47 -1.60 -5.63
N GLN A 100 11.62 -1.26 -5.01
CA GLN A 100 12.48 -2.24 -4.34
C GLN A 100 11.76 -2.97 -3.21
N LEU A 101 11.00 -2.23 -2.38
CA LEU A 101 10.21 -2.81 -1.31
C LEU A 101 9.13 -3.77 -1.85
N THR A 102 8.42 -3.36 -2.90
CA THR A 102 7.40 -4.19 -3.53
C THR A 102 8.00 -5.48 -4.10
N GLU A 103 9.15 -5.40 -4.77
CA GLU A 103 9.86 -6.56 -5.30
C GLU A 103 10.26 -7.54 -4.18
N LEU A 104 10.77 -7.05 -3.04
CA LEU A 104 11.11 -7.88 -1.90
C LEU A 104 9.90 -8.64 -1.33
N PHE A 105 8.75 -7.96 -1.21
CA PHE A 105 7.51 -8.59 -0.77
C PHE A 105 7.02 -9.64 -1.77
N LEU A 106 7.04 -9.34 -3.07
CA LEU A 106 6.65 -10.32 -4.10
C LEU A 106 7.56 -11.55 -4.12
N LEU A 107 8.87 -11.36 -3.93
CA LEU A 107 9.83 -12.46 -3.86
C LEU A 107 9.58 -13.37 -2.67
N SER A 108 9.17 -12.83 -1.51
CA SER A 108 8.93 -13.62 -0.31
C SER A 108 7.75 -14.58 -0.46
N ILE A 109 6.78 -14.23 -1.32
CA ILE A 109 5.58 -15.04 -1.60
C ILE A 109 5.62 -15.74 -2.94
N ALA A 110 6.70 -15.63 -3.71
CA ALA A 110 6.81 -16.30 -4.99
C ALA A 110 6.70 -17.84 -4.81
N PRO A 111 6.05 -18.57 -5.72
CA PRO A 111 6.06 -20.02 -5.68
C PRO A 111 7.48 -20.54 -5.91
N GLU A 112 7.81 -21.72 -5.36
CA GLU A 112 9.06 -22.38 -5.72
C GLU A 112 9.07 -22.67 -7.21
N ARG A 113 10.19 -22.37 -7.89
CA ARG A 113 10.35 -22.80 -9.27
C ARG A 113 10.44 -24.33 -9.24
N SER A 114 9.41 -24.99 -9.76
CA SER A 114 9.49 -26.41 -10.09
C SER A 114 10.65 -26.57 -11.08
N GLY A 115 11.75 -27.16 -10.61
CA GLY A 115 12.85 -27.61 -11.46
C GLY A 115 12.45 -28.84 -12.27
#